data_AF-A7SFC7-F1
#
_entry.id   AF-A7SFC7-F1
#
_cell.length_a   1.000
_cell.length_b   1.000
_cell.length_c   1.000
_cell.angle_alpha   90.00
_cell.angle_beta   90.00
_cell.angle_gamma   90.00
#
_symmetry.space_group_name_H-M   'P 1'
#
loop_
_entity.id
_entity.type
_entity.pdbx_description
1 polymer ?
#
loop_
_entity_poly.entity_id
_entity_poly.type
_entity_poly.pdbx_seq_one_letter_code
_entity_poly.pdbx_strand_id
1 'polypeptide(L)'
;VLRYAWDQVSAAYWRRYPNPWSKHVLSEDVVSRVVEEDKLKTKRLLTKTNRLPRWGERFVNSRVACIIEESVVDPVAKTLTTYTRNITFKTLMVVEEKCVYTVSPQNKEWTTCERQSWVTSGVYGFARAIEAFGIERYKNNVKKTSKGLEYILEKLHSPERPVRPLP
;
A
#
# COMPACT_ATOMS: atom_id res chain seq x y z
N VAL A 1 -6.33 11.82 -5.57
CA VAL A 1 -5.60 12.27 -6.78
C VAL A 1 -4.21 12.69 -6.36
N LEU A 2 -3.18 12.27 -7.08
CA LEU A 2 -1.78 12.67 -6.89
C LEU A 2 -1.43 13.67 -7.99
N ARG A 3 -0.86 14.83 -7.63
CA ARG A 3 -0.49 15.89 -8.58
C ARG A 3 0.88 15.65 -9.20
N TYR A 4 1.06 14.44 -9.75
CA TYR A 4 2.27 13.96 -10.38
C TYR A 4 1.90 13.08 -11.57
N ALA A 5 2.76 13.09 -12.60
CA ALA A 5 2.54 12.30 -13.81
C ALA A 5 2.56 10.81 -13.48
N TRP A 6 1.89 9.99 -14.31
CA TRP A 6 1.72 8.57 -14.01
C TRP A 6 3.05 7.81 -13.90
N ASP A 7 4.03 8.14 -14.75
CA ASP A 7 5.37 7.56 -14.74
C ASP A 7 6.12 7.90 -13.44
N GLN A 8 5.99 9.13 -12.94
CA GLN A 8 6.53 9.54 -11.64
C GLN A 8 5.90 8.74 -10.50
N VAL A 9 4.57 8.59 -10.49
CA VAL A 9 3.84 7.81 -9.47
C VAL A 9 4.21 6.33 -9.54
N SER A 10 4.24 5.76 -10.74
CA SER A 10 4.60 4.35 -10.97
C SER A 10 6.03 4.06 -10.51
N ALA A 11 6.99 4.94 -10.83
CA ALA A 11 8.38 4.82 -10.38
C ALA A 11 8.51 5.00 -8.85
N ALA A 12 7.86 6.01 -8.27
CA ALA A 12 7.88 6.27 -6.84
C ALA A 12 7.26 5.13 -6.02
N TYR A 13 6.26 4.42 -6.57
CA TYR A 13 5.60 3.31 -5.89
C TYR A 13 6.57 2.22 -5.45
N TRP A 14 7.58 1.91 -6.26
CA TRP A 14 8.62 0.92 -5.94
C TRP A 14 9.59 1.37 -4.86
N ARG A 15 9.62 2.66 -4.54
CA ARG A 15 10.48 3.28 -3.52
C ARG A 15 9.68 3.84 -2.34
N ARG A 16 8.39 3.46 -2.22
CA ARG A 16 7.49 4.04 -1.21
C ARG A 16 7.94 3.75 0.22
N TYR A 17 8.77 2.74 0.43
CA TYR A 17 9.38 2.42 1.72
C TYR A 17 10.91 2.54 1.65
N PRO A 18 11.56 2.94 2.77
CA PRO A 18 10.96 3.41 4.01
C PRO A 18 10.40 4.85 3.90
N ASN A 19 9.38 5.18 4.70
CA ASN A 19 8.87 6.55 4.85
C ASN A 19 8.40 6.84 6.29
N PRO A 20 8.36 8.12 6.74
CA PRO A 20 7.94 8.51 8.09
C PRO A 20 6.55 8.04 8.54
N TRP A 21 5.61 7.84 7.62
CA TRP A 21 4.23 7.42 7.91
C TRP A 21 4.05 5.90 8.01
N SER A 22 5.08 5.14 7.61
CA SER A 22 5.02 3.68 7.48
C SER A 22 6.13 2.95 8.24
N LYS A 23 6.57 3.51 9.39
CA LYS A 23 7.59 2.92 10.28
C LYS A 23 7.29 1.49 10.77
N HIS A 24 6.04 1.06 10.62
CA HIS A 24 5.60 -0.28 11.01
C HIS A 24 5.99 -1.34 9.97
N VAL A 25 6.32 -0.97 8.73
CA VAL A 25 6.86 -1.87 7.71
C VAL A 25 8.31 -2.17 8.04
N LEU A 26 8.64 -3.46 8.15
CA LEU A 26 9.95 -3.98 8.55
C LEU A 26 10.79 -4.40 7.36
N SER A 27 10.18 -5.09 6.39
CA SER A 27 10.84 -5.53 5.16
C SER A 27 9.88 -5.47 3.97
N GLU A 28 10.44 -5.33 2.79
CA GLU A 28 9.78 -5.51 1.50
C GLU A 28 10.71 -6.29 0.58
N ASP A 29 10.25 -7.44 0.11
CA ASP A 29 11.04 -8.40 -0.66
C ASP A 29 10.31 -8.74 -1.96
N VAL A 30 11.02 -8.74 -3.10
CA VAL A 30 10.46 -9.19 -4.38
C VAL A 30 10.56 -10.72 -4.44
N VAL A 31 9.41 -11.39 -4.46
CA VAL A 31 9.32 -12.86 -4.53
C VAL A 31 9.41 -13.33 -5.97
N SER A 32 8.74 -12.62 -6.89
CA SER A 32 8.87 -12.86 -8.32
C SER A 32 8.60 -11.60 -9.12
N ARG A 33 9.23 -11.50 -10.28
CA ARG A 33 9.02 -10.41 -11.24
C ARG A 33 9.24 -10.94 -12.65
N VAL A 34 8.28 -10.70 -13.52
CA VAL A 34 8.30 -11.15 -14.91
C VAL A 34 7.66 -10.09 -15.79
N VAL A 35 8.16 -9.96 -17.02
CA VAL A 35 7.50 -9.21 -18.09
C VAL A 35 6.77 -10.23 -18.95
N GLU A 36 5.46 -10.07 -19.08
CA GLU A 36 4.58 -10.95 -19.84
C GLU A 36 3.55 -10.09 -20.56
N GLU A 37 3.36 -10.29 -21.87
CA GLU A 37 2.46 -9.47 -22.70
C GLU A 37 2.72 -7.95 -22.54
N ASP A 38 4.00 -7.54 -22.56
CA ASP A 38 4.46 -6.15 -22.35
C ASP A 38 4.07 -5.52 -21.00
N LYS A 39 3.64 -6.35 -20.04
CA LYS A 39 3.26 -5.91 -18.69
C LYS A 39 4.23 -6.45 -17.66
N LEU A 40 4.62 -5.58 -16.72
CA LEU A 40 5.45 -5.99 -15.59
C LEU A 40 4.57 -6.55 -14.48
N LYS A 41 4.60 -7.88 -14.29
CA LYS A 41 3.94 -8.56 -13.18
C LYS A 41 4.94 -8.75 -12.05
N THR A 42 4.63 -8.25 -10.85
CA THR A 42 5.50 -8.40 -9.67
C THR A 42 4.71 -8.92 -8.48
N LYS A 43 5.27 -9.91 -7.77
CA LYS A 43 4.83 -10.36 -6.46
C LYS A 43 5.83 -9.94 -5.39
N ARG A 44 5.37 -9.24 -4.36
CA ARG A 44 6.18 -8.83 -3.20
C ARG A 44 5.64 -9.41 -1.90
N LEU A 45 6.55 -9.71 -0.99
CA LEU A 45 6.26 -10.03 0.41
C LEU A 45 6.62 -8.82 1.26
N LEU A 46 5.68 -8.36 2.07
CA LEU A 46 5.89 -7.28 3.01
C LEU A 46 5.71 -7.81 4.42
N THR A 47 6.65 -7.49 5.29
CA THR A 47 6.60 -7.80 6.71
C THR A 47 6.33 -6.53 7.48
N LYS A 48 5.36 -6.54 8.41
CA LYS A 48 5.05 -5.38 9.25
C LYS A 48 4.76 -5.74 10.70
N THR A 49 5.06 -4.81 11.60
CA THR A 49 4.56 -4.86 12.96
C THR A 49 3.05 -4.59 12.97
N ASN A 50 2.32 -5.42 13.70
CA ASN A 50 0.89 -5.28 13.90
C ASN A 50 0.62 -5.21 15.41
N ARG A 51 0.28 -4.01 15.89
CA ARG A 51 -0.28 -3.87 17.25
C ARG A 51 -1.69 -4.44 17.24
N LEU A 52 -1.83 -5.64 17.78
CA LEU A 52 -3.10 -6.30 17.99
C LEU A 52 -3.87 -5.57 19.10
N PRO A 53 -5.20 -5.44 19.00
CA PRO A 53 -6.01 -5.05 20.13
C PRO A 53 -5.94 -6.13 21.22
N ARG A 54 -6.18 -5.79 22.48
CA ARG A 54 -6.10 -6.73 23.62
C ARG A 54 -6.94 -8.01 23.44
N TRP A 55 -8.12 -7.89 22.83
CA TRP A 55 -8.95 -9.06 22.51
C TRP A 55 -8.31 -9.94 21.42
N GLY A 56 -7.56 -9.34 20.49
CA GLY A 56 -6.88 -10.02 19.39
C GLY A 56 -5.67 -10.84 19.84
N GLU A 57 -5.02 -10.46 20.94
CA GLU A 57 -3.90 -11.21 21.54
C GLU A 57 -4.32 -12.63 21.99
N ARG A 58 -5.62 -12.87 22.23
CA ARG A 58 -6.14 -14.21 22.56
C ARG A 58 -6.14 -15.17 21.37
N PHE A 59 -6.10 -14.66 20.15
CA PHE A 59 -6.20 -15.46 18.92
C PHE A 59 -4.86 -15.60 18.20
N VAL A 60 -3.90 -14.74 18.53
CA VAL A 60 -2.65 -14.60 17.78
C VAL A 60 -1.50 -14.22 18.71
N ASN A 61 -0.45 -15.04 18.73
CA ASN A 61 0.74 -14.83 19.56
C ASN A 61 1.85 -14.02 18.86
N SER A 62 1.74 -13.76 17.56
CA SER A 62 2.75 -13.00 16.81
C SER A 62 2.34 -11.55 16.60
N ARG A 63 3.30 -10.64 16.77
CA ARG A 63 3.17 -9.21 16.45
C ARG A 63 3.60 -8.87 15.03
N VAL A 64 4.03 -9.85 14.25
CA VAL A 64 4.52 -9.67 12.89
C VAL A 64 3.49 -10.20 11.90
N ALA A 65 2.96 -9.30 11.08
CA ALA A 65 2.07 -9.64 9.97
C ALA A 65 2.83 -9.71 8.66
N CYS A 66 2.56 -10.73 7.85
CA CYS A 66 3.03 -10.80 6.47
C CYS A 66 1.89 -10.48 5.50
N ILE A 67 2.20 -9.70 4.48
CA ILE A 67 1.29 -9.30 3.41
C ILE A 67 1.91 -9.73 2.09
N ILE A 68 1.10 -10.31 1.23
CA ILE A 68 1.48 -10.48 -0.18
C ILE A 68 0.89 -9.32 -0.97
N GLU A 69 1.70 -8.76 -1.86
CA GLU A 69 1.30 -7.80 -2.87
C GLU A 69 1.53 -8.42 -4.24
N GLU A 70 0.51 -8.36 -5.09
CA GLU A 70 0.57 -8.71 -6.50
C GLU A 70 0.28 -7.45 -7.31
N SER A 71 1.10 -7.16 -8.32
CA SER A 71 1.01 -5.93 -9.08
C SER A 71 1.25 -6.16 -10.56
N VAL A 72 0.59 -5.34 -11.37
CA VAL A 72 0.71 -5.31 -12.83
C VAL A 72 0.91 -3.86 -13.26
N VAL A 73 2.01 -3.58 -13.94
CA VAL A 73 2.23 -2.31 -14.62
C VAL A 73 2.03 -2.52 -16.11
N ASP A 74 1.12 -1.76 -16.70
CA ASP A 74 0.90 -1.66 -18.13
C ASP A 74 1.39 -0.29 -18.61
N PRO A 75 2.56 -0.22 -19.28
CA PRO A 75 3.11 1.05 -19.76
C PRO A 75 2.34 1.63 -20.95
N VAL A 76 1.66 0.79 -21.74
CA VAL A 76 0.89 1.23 -22.91
C VAL A 76 -0.40 1.90 -22.46
N ALA A 77 -1.14 1.24 -21.57
CA ALA A 77 -2.37 1.79 -20.99
C ALA A 77 -2.10 2.83 -19.88
N LYS A 78 -0.83 2.99 -19.46
CA LYS A 78 -0.42 3.80 -18.30
C LYS A 78 -1.25 3.47 -17.06
N THR A 79 -1.25 2.19 -16.70
CA THR A 79 -1.93 1.70 -15.49
C THR A 79 -0.97 0.95 -14.58
N LEU A 80 -1.08 1.19 -13.27
CA LEU A 80 -0.48 0.37 -12.24
C LEU A 80 -1.62 -0.19 -11.39
N THR A 81 -1.82 -1.50 -11.43
CA THR A 81 -2.80 -2.20 -10.59
C THR A 81 -2.08 -2.96 -9.51
N THR A 82 -2.53 -2.82 -8.27
CA THR A 82 -1.94 -3.49 -7.11
C THR A 82 -3.05 -4.17 -6.33
N TYR A 83 -2.82 -5.40 -5.91
CA TYR A 83 -3.70 -6.17 -5.05
C TYR A 83 -2.90 -6.68 -3.86
N THR A 84 -3.33 -6.34 -2.65
CA THR A 84 -2.64 -6.71 -1.41
C THR A 84 -3.57 -7.49 -0.51
N ARG A 85 -3.02 -8.47 0.20
CA ARG A 85 -3.75 -9.23 1.23
C ARG A 85 -2.83 -9.77 2.31
N ASN A 86 -3.31 -9.80 3.55
CA ASN A 86 -2.56 -10.47 4.61
C ASN A 86 -2.54 -12.00 4.38
N ILE A 87 -1.37 -12.59 4.60
CA ILE A 87 -1.21 -14.05 4.55
C ILE A 87 -1.16 -14.67 5.95
N THR A 88 -0.76 -13.90 6.97
CA THR A 88 -0.87 -14.27 8.38
C THR A 88 -2.18 -13.74 8.97
N PHE A 89 -2.61 -14.31 10.10
CA PHE A 89 -3.77 -13.86 10.88
C PHE A 89 -5.13 -13.96 10.16
N LYS A 90 -5.22 -14.77 9.10
CA LYS A 90 -6.46 -14.98 8.34
C LYS A 90 -7.61 -15.55 9.17
N THR A 91 -7.30 -16.34 10.20
CA THR A 91 -8.30 -16.87 11.15
C THR A 91 -8.99 -15.77 11.94
N LEU A 92 -8.31 -14.64 12.15
CA LEU A 92 -8.84 -13.49 12.85
C LEU A 92 -9.57 -12.56 11.88
N MET A 93 -8.88 -12.14 10.82
CA MET A 93 -9.36 -11.14 9.87
C MET A 93 -8.58 -11.22 8.57
N VAL A 94 -9.28 -11.12 7.46
CA VAL A 94 -8.70 -10.95 6.13
C VAL A 94 -8.98 -9.52 5.67
N VAL A 95 -7.92 -8.85 5.20
CA VAL A 95 -7.97 -7.52 4.62
C VAL A 95 -7.36 -7.62 3.24
N GLU A 96 -8.18 -7.34 2.24
CA GLU A 96 -7.79 -7.28 0.83
C GLU A 96 -7.94 -5.84 0.35
N GLU A 97 -7.00 -5.37 -0.46
CA GLU A 97 -7.06 -4.04 -1.06
C GLU A 97 -6.66 -4.13 -2.52
N LYS A 98 -7.46 -3.53 -3.41
CA LYS A 98 -7.13 -3.29 -4.80
C LYS A 98 -6.97 -1.79 -5.02
N CYS A 99 -5.85 -1.38 -5.61
CA CYS A 99 -5.65 -0.02 -6.09
C CYS A 99 -5.37 -0.03 -7.58
N VAL A 100 -5.95 0.92 -8.30
CA VAL A 100 -5.68 1.14 -9.72
C VAL A 100 -5.24 2.58 -9.91
N TYR A 101 -3.99 2.78 -10.31
CA TYR A 101 -3.40 4.07 -10.60
C TYR A 101 -3.43 4.30 -12.11
N THR A 102 -4.11 5.35 -12.54
CA THR A 102 -4.28 5.72 -13.95
C THR A 102 -4.04 7.22 -14.15
N VAL A 103 -3.77 7.62 -15.39
CA VAL A 103 -3.75 9.04 -15.76
C VAL A 103 -5.10 9.68 -15.43
N SER A 104 -5.08 10.83 -14.78
CA SER A 104 -6.30 11.52 -14.38
C SER A 104 -7.06 12.03 -15.62
N PRO A 105 -8.38 11.79 -15.71
CA PRO A 105 -9.18 12.31 -16.82
C PRO A 105 -9.33 13.84 -16.78
N GLN A 106 -9.10 14.48 -15.63
CA GLN A 106 -9.15 15.94 -15.50
C GLN A 106 -7.84 16.64 -15.86
N ASN A 107 -6.70 15.97 -15.72
CA ASN A 107 -5.39 16.53 -16.02
C ASN A 107 -4.38 15.42 -16.33
N LYS A 108 -3.79 15.43 -17.53
CA LYS A 108 -2.84 14.39 -17.99
C LYS A 108 -1.54 14.34 -17.19
N GLU A 109 -1.20 15.42 -16.49
CA GLU A 109 -0.03 15.50 -15.60
C GLU A 109 -0.33 14.97 -14.19
N TRP A 110 -1.55 14.52 -13.90
CA TRP A 110 -1.95 14.00 -12.60
C TRP A 110 -2.31 12.51 -12.69
N THR A 111 -2.24 11.84 -11.56
CA THR A 111 -2.59 10.42 -11.41
C THR A 111 -3.77 10.26 -10.46
N THR A 112 -4.77 9.50 -10.89
CA THR A 112 -5.88 9.09 -10.03
C THR A 112 -5.62 7.69 -9.50
N CYS A 113 -5.90 7.47 -8.21
CA CYS A 113 -5.88 6.14 -7.59
C CYS A 113 -7.31 5.80 -7.19
N GLU A 114 -7.93 4.86 -7.89
CA GLU A 114 -9.14 4.20 -7.41
C GLU A 114 -8.72 3.13 -6.39
N ARG A 115 -9.40 3.07 -5.25
CA ARG A 115 -9.06 2.16 -4.15
C ARG A 115 -10.31 1.46 -3.65
N GLN A 116 -10.26 0.14 -3.62
CA GLN A 116 -11.30 -0.75 -3.12
C GLN A 116 -10.70 -1.65 -2.04
N SER A 117 -11.47 -1.96 -1.01
CA SER A 117 -11.00 -2.81 0.09
C SER A 117 -12.10 -3.67 0.65
N TRP A 118 -11.74 -4.89 1.02
CA TRP A 118 -12.62 -5.87 1.63
C TRP A 118 -12.02 -6.29 2.97
N VAL A 119 -12.84 -6.25 4.01
CA VAL A 119 -12.47 -6.67 5.36
C VAL A 119 -13.48 -7.72 5.78
N THR A 120 -13.00 -8.93 6.04
CA THR A 120 -13.84 -10.06 6.43
C THR A 120 -13.28 -10.75 7.67
N SER A 121 -14.15 -11.33 8.49
CA SER A 121 -13.75 -12.13 9.65
C SER A 121 -14.58 -13.40 9.77
N GLY A 122 -13.90 -14.53 10.00
CA GLY A 122 -14.53 -15.83 10.23
C GLY A 122 -14.76 -16.17 11.70
N VAL A 123 -14.50 -15.25 12.64
CA VAL A 123 -14.58 -15.55 14.07
C VAL A 123 -16.05 -15.65 14.50
N TYR A 124 -16.47 -16.86 14.84
CA TYR A 124 -17.85 -17.14 15.28
C TYR A 124 -18.25 -16.25 16.46
N GLY A 125 -19.45 -15.66 16.38
CA GLY A 125 -20.01 -14.76 17.39
C GLY A 125 -19.44 -13.33 17.40
N PHE A 126 -18.29 -13.06 16.75
CA PHE A 126 -17.63 -11.75 16.79
C PHE A 126 -17.30 -11.14 15.41
N ALA A 127 -17.57 -11.85 14.32
CA ALA A 127 -17.21 -11.44 12.95
C ALA A 127 -17.51 -9.96 12.64
N ARG A 128 -18.76 -9.52 12.83
CA ARG A 128 -19.18 -8.13 12.55
C ARG A 128 -18.40 -7.08 13.33
N ALA A 129 -18.12 -7.34 14.61
CA ALA A 129 -17.37 -6.42 15.46
C ALA A 129 -15.91 -6.30 15.02
N ILE A 130 -15.31 -7.44 14.61
CA ILE A 130 -13.95 -7.50 14.09
C ILE A 130 -13.84 -6.81 12.74
N GLU A 131 -14.81 -7.02 11.85
CA GLU A 131 -14.89 -6.35 10.55
C GLU A 131 -15.02 -4.83 10.72
N ALA A 132 -15.91 -4.36 11.59
CA ALA A 132 -16.05 -2.93 11.89
C ALA A 132 -14.73 -2.33 12.40
N PHE A 133 -14.04 -3.02 13.30
CA PHE A 133 -12.71 -2.62 13.77
C PHE A 133 -11.68 -2.57 12.62
N GLY A 134 -11.68 -3.58 11.76
CA GLY A 134 -10.77 -3.67 10.62
C GLY A 134 -10.99 -2.56 9.61
N ILE A 135 -12.25 -2.23 9.31
CA ILE A 135 -12.64 -1.12 8.42
C ILE A 135 -12.14 0.21 8.99
N GLU A 136 -12.36 0.46 10.29
CA GLU A 136 -11.92 1.71 10.92
C GLU A 136 -10.39 1.83 10.95
N ARG A 137 -9.70 0.73 11.28
CA ARG A 137 -8.23 0.68 11.20
C ARG A 137 -7.73 0.94 9.78
N TYR A 138 -8.41 0.37 8.77
CA TYR A 138 -8.05 0.55 7.37
C TYR A 138 -8.19 2.01 6.92
N LYS A 139 -9.32 2.68 7.22
CA LYS A 139 -9.53 4.10 6.91
C LYS A 139 -8.39 4.98 7.44
N ASN A 140 -7.92 4.71 8.65
CA ASN A 140 -6.80 5.42 9.26
C ASN A 140 -5.46 5.12 8.58
N ASN A 141 -5.26 3.90 8.07
CA ASN A 141 -4.05 3.51 7.36
C ASN A 141 -3.98 4.09 5.95
N VAL A 142 -5.09 4.18 5.22
CA VAL A 142 -5.11 4.76 3.86
C VAL A 142 -4.55 6.19 3.86
N LYS A 143 -4.91 7.00 4.86
CA LYS A 143 -4.37 8.36 5.01
C LYS A 143 -2.84 8.37 5.14
N LYS A 144 -2.27 7.38 5.84
CA LYS A 144 -0.80 7.24 6.01
C LYS A 144 -0.15 6.75 4.73
N THR A 145 -0.79 5.83 4.01
CA THR A 145 -0.31 5.34 2.71
C THR A 145 -0.20 6.47 1.70
N SER A 146 -1.23 7.33 1.58
CA SER A 146 -1.18 8.47 0.68
C SER A 146 -0.06 9.45 1.04
N LYS A 147 0.06 9.83 2.31
CA LYS A 147 1.14 10.72 2.78
C LYS A 147 2.53 10.14 2.58
N GLY A 148 2.69 8.84 2.78
CA GLY A 148 3.97 8.15 2.57
C GLY A 148 4.40 8.17 1.10
N LEU A 149 3.46 7.97 0.17
CA LEU A 149 3.73 8.05 -1.26
C LEU A 149 4.00 9.48 -1.71
N GLU A 150 3.19 10.45 -1.26
CA GLU A 150 3.39 11.88 -1.53
C GLU A 150 4.77 12.36 -1.08
N TYR A 151 5.22 11.93 0.10
CA TYR A 151 6.57 12.25 0.58
C TYR A 151 7.68 11.72 -0.33
N ILE A 152 7.54 10.51 -0.84
CA ILE A 152 8.54 9.94 -1.75
C ILE A 152 8.50 10.66 -3.10
N LEU A 153 7.30 11.01 -3.59
CA LEU A 153 7.15 11.82 -4.79
C LEU A 153 7.81 13.20 -4.63
N GLU A 154 7.57 13.87 -3.50
CA GLU A 154 8.20 15.16 -3.19
C GLU A 154 9.72 15.01 -3.15
N LYS A 155 10.25 13.96 -2.52
CA LYS A 155 11.69 13.70 -2.45
C LYS A 155 12.33 13.41 -3.81
N LEU A 156 11.60 12.75 -4.72
CA LEU A 156 12.14 12.34 -6.02
C LEU A 156 12.00 13.42 -7.10
N HIS A 157 10.98 14.28 -7.01
CA HIS A 157 10.59 15.17 -8.09
C HIS A 157 10.42 16.64 -7.69
N SER A 158 10.63 17.03 -6.43
CA SER A 158 10.75 18.45 -6.12
C SER A 158 12.08 18.99 -6.66
N PRO A 159 12.08 20.15 -7.32
CA PRO A 159 13.33 20.81 -7.66
C PRO A 159 14.11 21.07 -6.37
N GLU A 160 15.43 20.81 -6.39
CA GLU A 160 16.31 21.02 -5.25
C GLU A 160 16.02 22.40 -4.64
N ARG A 161 15.65 22.43 -3.36
CA ARG A 161 15.68 23.71 -2.64
C ARG A 161 17.14 24.15 -2.65
N PRO A 162 17.47 25.36 -3.14
CA PRO A 162 18.84 25.85 -3.06
C PRO A 162 19.30 25.72 -1.60
N VAL A 163 20.48 25.13 -1.42
CA VAL A 163 21.10 24.95 -0.10
C VAL A 163 21.12 26.32 0.56
N ARG A 164 20.35 26.49 1.63
CA ARG A 164 20.37 27.72 2.40
C ARG A 164 21.80 27.84 2.97
N PRO A 165 22.55 28.92 2.69
CA PRO A 165 23.86 29.11 3.31
C PRO A 165 23.69 29.03 4.82
N LEU A 166 24.56 28.28 5.49
CA LEU A 166 24.59 28.26 6.95
C LEU A 166 24.92 29.69 7.44
N PRO A 167 24.28 30.14 8.53
CA PRO A 167 24.55 31.46 9.12
C PRO A 167 25.99 31.57 9.62
#